data_AF-A0A386WFI8-F1
#
_entry.id   AF-A0A386WFI8-F1
#
_cell.length_a   1.000
_cell.length_b   1.000
_cell.length_c   1.000
_cell.angle_alpha   90.00
_cell.angle_beta   90.00
_cell.angle_gamma   90.00
#
_symmetry.space_group_name_H-M   'P 1'
#
loop_
_entity.id
_entity.type
_entity.pdbx_description
1 polymer ?
#
loop_
_entity_poly.entity_id
_entity_poly.type
_entity_poly.pdbx_seq_one_letter_code
_entity_poly.pdbx_strand_id
1 'polypeptide(L)'
;MRAILADSAGARAVWGPNLIGDPSFAAVALRAAGASWYWAAVGFAGRSFWDVHVGILPLLAGYSVGLHWTPAVDHEVRPWAQIAVPGGTLQFAAGAGEYQLLSSDSAGVAIHSTQSAVDVALSISWRVLSLEITDQPGTADVCP
;
A
#
# COMPACT_ATOMS: atom_id res chain seq x y z
N MET A 1 6.25 -8.53 14.49
CA MET A 1 5.76 -7.69 13.37
C MET A 1 4.33 -7.20 13.59
N ARG A 2 3.33 -8.07 13.82
CA ARG A 2 1.95 -7.65 14.15
C ARG A 2 1.82 -6.67 15.32
N ALA A 3 2.55 -6.91 16.42
CA ALA A 3 2.56 -6.01 17.57
C ALA A 3 3.27 -4.66 17.32
N ILE A 4 4.18 -4.60 16.33
CA ILE A 4 4.96 -3.39 16.04
C ILE A 4 4.13 -2.40 15.23
N LEU A 5 3.31 -2.87 14.28
CA LEU A 5 2.40 -2.01 13.51
C LEU A 5 1.17 -1.56 14.31
N ALA A 6 0.75 -2.33 15.32
CA ALA A 6 -0.36 -1.94 16.20
C ALA A 6 -0.05 -0.72 17.08
N ASP A 7 1.23 -0.50 17.44
CA ASP A 7 1.72 0.67 18.20
C ASP A 7 2.36 1.75 17.31
N SER A 8 2.43 1.53 15.99
CA SER A 8 2.98 2.51 15.05
C SER A 8 1.92 3.56 14.72
N ALA A 9 2.03 4.76 15.29
CA ALA A 9 1.17 5.91 14.94
C ALA A 9 1.19 6.30 13.44
N GLY A 10 2.08 5.69 12.66
CA GLY A 10 2.29 5.96 11.23
C GLY A 10 1.43 5.15 10.25
N ALA A 11 0.64 4.15 10.68
CA ALA A 11 -0.15 3.33 9.75
C ALA A 11 -1.58 3.10 10.23
N ARG A 12 -2.53 3.00 9.29
CA ARG A 12 -3.94 2.67 9.57
C ARG A 12 -4.49 1.62 8.61
N ALA A 13 -5.18 0.62 9.15
CA ALA A 13 -5.87 -0.38 8.34
C ALA A 13 -7.24 0.13 7.89
N VAL A 14 -7.58 -0.14 6.63
CA VAL A 14 -8.84 0.25 6.00
C VAL A 14 -9.44 -0.96 5.31
N TRP A 15 -10.75 -1.14 5.47
CA TRP A 15 -11.51 -2.17 4.79
C TRP A 15 -12.31 -1.54 3.65
N GLY A 16 -12.16 -2.08 2.43
CA GLY A 16 -12.76 -1.53 1.22
C GLY A 16 -14.25 -1.21 1.32
N PRO A 17 -15.11 -2.09 1.83
CA PRO A 17 -16.54 -1.83 1.94
C PRO A 17 -16.87 -0.58 2.78
N ASN A 18 -15.99 -0.18 3.71
CA ASN A 18 -16.18 1.03 4.51
C ASN A 18 -15.93 2.32 3.72
N LEU A 19 -15.23 2.23 2.58
CA LEU A 19 -14.95 3.35 1.67
C LEU A 19 -15.85 3.36 0.43
N ILE A 20 -16.81 2.44 0.32
CA ILE A 20 -17.68 2.36 -0.87
C ILE A 20 -18.46 3.66 -1.11
N GLY A 21 -18.74 4.44 -0.06
CA GLY A 21 -19.42 5.74 -0.12
C GLY A 21 -18.49 6.96 -0.13
N ASP A 22 -17.16 6.77 -0.16
CA ASP A 22 -16.20 7.86 -0.16
C ASP A 22 -16.39 8.75 -1.42
N PRO A 23 -16.52 10.08 -1.27
CA PRO A 23 -16.72 10.99 -2.39
C PRO A 23 -15.43 11.33 -3.17
N SER A 24 -14.27 10.80 -2.78
CA SER A 24 -13.00 11.04 -3.47
C SER A 24 -13.07 10.61 -4.94
N PHE A 25 -12.29 11.29 -5.79
CA PHE A 25 -12.21 10.97 -7.21
C PHE A 25 -11.80 9.51 -7.45
N ALA A 26 -10.86 8.99 -6.66
CA ALA A 26 -10.42 7.59 -6.74
C ALA A 26 -11.56 6.61 -6.44
N ALA A 27 -12.33 6.84 -5.37
CA ALA A 27 -13.48 6.01 -5.03
C ALA A 27 -14.58 6.07 -6.10
N VAL A 28 -14.83 7.26 -6.67
CA VAL A 28 -15.77 7.44 -7.79
C VAL A 28 -15.32 6.65 -9.02
N ALA A 29 -14.04 6.73 -9.39
CA ALA A 29 -13.48 6.02 -10.54
C ALA A 29 -13.58 4.49 -10.37
N LEU A 30 -13.23 3.97 -9.18
CA LEU A 30 -13.34 2.55 -8.86
C LEU A 30 -14.80 2.05 -8.90
N ARG A 31 -15.76 2.84 -8.40
CA ARG A 31 -17.19 2.53 -8.53
C ARG A 31 -17.61 2.49 -10.00
N ALA A 32 -17.23 3.50 -10.78
CA ALA A 32 -17.55 3.58 -12.20
C ALA A 32 -16.95 2.41 -13.00
N ALA A 33 -15.77 1.93 -12.60
CA ALA A 33 -15.11 0.76 -13.17
C ALA A 33 -15.69 -0.59 -12.71
N GLY A 34 -16.66 -0.60 -11.78
CA GLY A 34 -17.23 -1.83 -11.24
C GLY A 34 -16.24 -2.65 -10.40
N ALA A 35 -15.27 -1.99 -9.76
CA ALA A 35 -14.25 -2.67 -8.97
C ALA A 35 -14.88 -3.45 -7.79
N SER A 36 -14.25 -4.57 -7.44
CA SER A 36 -14.55 -5.24 -6.16
C SER A 36 -14.20 -4.31 -5.00
N TRP A 37 -15.07 -4.27 -4.00
CA TRP A 37 -14.83 -3.57 -2.74
C TRP A 37 -14.38 -4.51 -1.63
N TYR A 38 -14.19 -5.79 -1.93
CA TYR A 38 -13.74 -6.78 -0.97
C TYR A 38 -12.20 -6.81 -0.96
N TRP A 39 -11.58 -5.89 -0.21
CA TRP A 39 -10.13 -5.76 -0.05
C TRP A 39 -9.79 -5.10 1.29
N ALA A 40 -8.57 -5.33 1.78
CA ALA A 40 -7.96 -4.58 2.89
C ALA A 40 -6.81 -3.74 2.35
N ALA A 41 -6.53 -2.63 3.00
CA ALA A 41 -5.32 -1.88 2.74
C ALA A 41 -4.76 -1.24 4.01
N VAL A 42 -3.46 -0.96 4.00
CA VAL A 42 -2.76 -0.20 5.04
C VAL A 42 -2.34 1.13 4.44
N GLY A 43 -2.94 2.23 4.91
CA GLY A 43 -2.52 3.58 4.57
C GLY A 43 -1.50 4.13 5.56
N PHE A 44 -0.75 5.13 5.12
CA PHE A 44 0.32 5.77 5.91
C PHE A 44 -0.12 7.14 6.44
N ALA A 45 0.31 7.50 7.64
CA ALA A 45 0.02 8.80 8.26
C ALA A 45 0.71 9.93 7.48
N GLY A 46 0.10 11.13 7.49
CA GLY A 46 0.63 12.28 6.76
C GLY A 46 0.38 12.24 5.24
N ARG A 47 -0.16 11.15 4.70
CA ARG A 47 -0.57 11.03 3.28
C ARG A 47 -2.04 10.70 3.16
N SER A 48 -2.66 11.09 2.05
CA SER A 48 -4.00 10.60 1.73
C SER A 48 -3.95 9.09 1.57
N PHE A 49 -4.97 8.38 2.05
CA PHE A 49 -5.08 6.93 1.84
C PHE A 49 -5.05 6.56 0.35
N TRP A 50 -5.71 7.39 -0.47
CA TRP A 50 -5.78 7.18 -1.91
C TRP A 50 -4.46 7.52 -2.63
N ASP A 51 -3.56 8.27 -2.01
CA ASP A 51 -2.26 8.61 -2.64
C ASP A 51 -1.24 7.49 -2.52
N VAL A 52 -1.21 6.80 -1.38
CA VAL A 52 -0.34 5.63 -1.19
C VAL A 52 -0.86 4.69 -0.10
N HIS A 53 -0.87 3.40 -0.39
CA HIS A 53 -1.26 2.35 0.53
C HIS A 53 -0.71 0.98 0.11
N VAL A 54 -0.68 0.04 1.04
CA VAL A 54 -0.40 -1.38 0.75
C VAL A 54 -1.72 -2.14 0.67
N GLY A 55 -2.04 -2.69 -0.49
CA GLY A 55 -3.30 -3.38 -0.75
C GLY A 55 -3.20 -4.89 -0.59
N ILE A 56 -4.28 -5.51 -0.10
CA ILE A 56 -4.55 -6.95 -0.11
C ILE A 56 -5.88 -7.18 -0.84
N LEU A 57 -5.83 -7.80 -2.01
CA LEU A 57 -7.00 -8.08 -2.84
C LEU A 57 -7.17 -9.61 -3.01
N PRO A 58 -8.27 -10.21 -2.53
CA PRO A 58 -8.63 -11.59 -2.81
C PRO A 58 -8.91 -11.81 -4.31
N LEU A 59 -8.41 -12.93 -4.82
CA LEU A 59 -8.56 -13.41 -6.19
C LEU A 59 -8.95 -14.89 -6.18
N LEU A 60 -9.34 -15.44 -7.33
CA LEU A 60 -9.75 -16.84 -7.46
C LEU A 60 -8.70 -17.85 -6.95
N ALA A 61 -7.41 -17.55 -7.14
CA ALA A 61 -6.29 -18.42 -6.78
C ALA A 61 -5.58 -18.05 -5.46
N GLY A 62 -6.09 -17.07 -4.70
CA GLY A 62 -5.44 -16.61 -3.47
C GLY A 62 -5.59 -15.11 -3.26
N TYR A 63 -4.48 -14.42 -2.96
CA TYR A 63 -4.46 -12.98 -2.72
C TYR A 63 -3.36 -12.29 -3.52
N SER A 64 -3.66 -11.12 -4.06
CA SER A 64 -2.67 -10.17 -4.54
C SER A 64 -2.32 -9.19 -3.43
N VAL A 65 -1.03 -8.94 -3.24
CA VAL A 65 -0.53 -8.00 -2.23
C VAL A 65 0.48 -7.07 -2.89
N GLY A 66 0.39 -5.76 -2.66
CA GLY A 66 1.31 -4.82 -3.29
C GLY A 66 1.27 -3.43 -2.69
N LEU A 67 2.22 -2.60 -3.12
CA LEU A 67 2.23 -1.17 -2.86
C LEU A 67 1.52 -0.45 -4.01
N HIS A 68 0.62 0.46 -3.68
CA HIS A 68 -0.19 1.23 -4.61
C HIS A 68 0.05 2.71 -4.38
N TRP A 69 0.17 3.51 -5.45
CA TRP A 69 0.28 4.96 -5.34
C TRP A 69 -0.19 5.70 -6.59
N THR A 70 -0.59 6.95 -6.43
CA THR A 70 -1.06 7.78 -7.55
C THR A 70 0.11 8.41 -8.32
N PRO A 71 -0.10 8.82 -9.59
CA PRO A 71 0.87 9.59 -10.35
C PRO A 71 1.34 10.88 -9.66
N ALA A 72 0.50 11.48 -8.81
CA ALA A 72 0.83 12.73 -8.12
C ALA A 72 2.03 12.59 -7.18
N VAL A 73 2.15 11.44 -6.50
CA VAL A 73 3.24 11.15 -5.55
C VAL A 73 4.32 10.25 -6.15
N ASP A 74 4.28 9.95 -7.45
CA ASP A 74 5.18 8.99 -8.08
C ASP A 74 6.66 9.35 -7.93
N HIS A 75 6.97 10.64 -8.08
CA HIS A 75 8.33 11.16 -7.93
C HIS A 75 8.90 10.95 -6.52
N GLU A 76 8.04 10.90 -5.49
CA GLU A 76 8.41 10.64 -4.11
C GLU A 76 8.49 9.14 -3.83
N VAL A 77 7.55 8.35 -4.35
CA VAL A 77 7.37 6.94 -4.01
C VAL A 77 8.31 6.03 -4.81
N ARG A 78 8.44 6.28 -6.12
CA ARG A 78 9.18 5.41 -7.05
C ARG A 78 10.63 5.13 -6.64
N PRO A 79 11.42 6.08 -6.12
CA PRO A 79 12.79 5.83 -5.71
C PRO A 79 12.95 4.74 -4.64
N TRP A 80 12.00 4.63 -3.71
CA TRP A 80 12.06 3.66 -2.62
C TRP A 80 11.09 2.47 -2.79
N ALA A 81 10.14 2.54 -3.73
CA ALA A 81 9.14 1.49 -3.95
C ALA A 81 9.76 0.10 -4.18
N GLN A 82 10.83 0.00 -4.97
CA GLN A 82 11.53 -1.27 -5.23
C GLN A 82 12.24 -1.83 -4.00
N ILE A 83 12.59 -0.98 -3.03
CA ILE A 83 13.15 -1.41 -1.74
C ILE A 83 12.01 -1.94 -0.85
N ALA A 84 10.86 -1.27 -0.85
CA ALA A 84 9.68 -1.70 -0.09
C ALA A 84 9.11 -3.04 -0.59
N VAL A 85 9.12 -3.25 -1.91
CA VAL A 85 8.66 -4.49 -2.57
C VAL A 85 9.77 -5.08 -3.46
N PRO A 86 10.77 -5.77 -2.88
CA PRO A 86 11.87 -6.36 -3.64
C PRO A 86 11.37 -7.38 -4.66
N GLY A 87 11.85 -7.27 -5.91
CA GLY A 87 11.45 -8.15 -7.00
C GLY A 87 10.00 -7.95 -7.47
N GLY A 88 9.31 -6.93 -6.97
CA GLY A 88 7.96 -6.61 -7.42
C GLY A 88 7.92 -6.15 -8.87
N THR A 89 6.82 -6.45 -9.55
CA THR A 89 6.59 -5.99 -10.93
C THR A 89 5.74 -4.73 -10.90
N LEU A 90 6.26 -3.66 -11.50
CA LEU A 90 5.53 -2.40 -11.61
C LEU A 90 4.52 -2.49 -12.76
N GLN A 91 3.28 -2.13 -12.48
CA GLN A 91 2.22 -1.98 -13.47
C GLN A 91 1.39 -0.72 -13.18
N PHE A 92 0.65 -0.24 -14.18
CA PHE A 92 -0.31 0.85 -13.99
C PHE A 92 -1.73 0.31 -14.14
N ALA A 93 -2.53 0.47 -13.09
CA ALA A 93 -3.93 0.06 -13.06
C ALA A 93 -4.82 1.21 -13.53
N ALA A 94 -5.10 1.24 -14.83
CA ALA A 94 -5.88 2.31 -15.46
C ALA A 94 -7.27 2.53 -14.80
N GLY A 95 -7.92 1.47 -14.32
CA GLY A 95 -9.22 1.56 -13.64
C GLY A 95 -9.17 2.22 -12.26
N ALA A 96 -8.03 2.19 -11.59
CA ALA A 96 -7.80 2.87 -10.31
C ALA A 96 -7.06 4.21 -10.47
N GLY A 97 -6.38 4.42 -11.61
CA GLY A 97 -5.52 5.57 -11.83
C GLY A 97 -4.24 5.52 -10.99
N GLU A 98 -3.74 4.32 -10.68
CA GLU A 98 -2.64 4.10 -9.73
C GLU A 98 -1.53 3.23 -10.33
N TYR A 99 -0.29 3.50 -9.92
CA TYR A 99 0.80 2.54 -10.02
C TYR A 99 0.63 1.44 -8.97
N GLN A 100 1.00 0.21 -9.34
CA GLN A 100 0.99 -0.95 -8.47
C GLN A 100 2.33 -1.68 -8.59
N LEU A 101 2.97 -1.94 -7.46
CA LEU A 101 4.14 -2.78 -7.36
C LEU A 101 3.78 -4.01 -6.53
N LEU A 102 3.52 -5.11 -7.23
CA LEU A 102 3.00 -6.33 -6.61
C LEU A 102 4.11 -7.21 -6.06
N SER A 103 3.89 -7.79 -4.89
CA SER A 103 4.76 -8.81 -4.32
C SER A 103 4.49 -10.15 -4.98
N SER A 104 5.52 -10.76 -5.55
CA SER A 104 5.47 -12.15 -6.03
C SER A 104 6.03 -13.10 -4.97
N ASP A 105 5.44 -14.28 -4.84
CA ASP A 105 6.12 -15.38 -4.15
C ASP A 105 7.08 -16.11 -5.11
N SER A 106 7.75 -17.16 -4.64
CA SER A 106 8.66 -17.98 -5.44
C SER A 106 8.01 -18.69 -6.63
N ALA A 107 6.68 -18.76 -6.69
CA ALA A 107 5.91 -19.35 -7.78
C ALA A 107 5.44 -18.32 -8.82
N GLY A 108 5.68 -17.02 -8.59
CA GLY A 108 5.44 -15.98 -9.59
C GLY A 108 4.00 -15.45 -9.66
N VAL A 109 3.18 -15.59 -8.58
CA VAL A 109 2.00 -14.76 -8.19
C VAL A 109 1.00 -15.59 -7.35
N ALA A 110 0.30 -14.90 -6.43
CA ALA A 110 -0.77 -15.31 -5.52
C ALA A 110 -0.29 -15.93 -4.21
N ILE A 111 -0.42 -15.16 -3.13
CA ILE A 111 -0.13 -15.69 -1.80
C ILE A 111 -1.22 -16.70 -1.42
N HIS A 112 -0.80 -17.94 -1.18
CA HIS A 112 -1.69 -19.10 -1.05
C HIS A 112 -2.61 -19.08 0.19
N SER A 113 -2.41 -18.17 1.15
CA SER A 113 -3.27 -18.07 2.34
C SER A 113 -3.50 -16.62 2.77
N THR A 114 -4.62 -16.35 3.43
CA THR A 114 -4.91 -15.05 4.05
C THR A 114 -3.82 -14.63 5.04
N GLN A 115 -3.32 -15.59 5.83
CA GLN A 115 -2.28 -15.35 6.83
C GLN A 115 -0.99 -14.86 6.16
N SER A 116 -0.53 -15.57 5.13
CA SER A 116 0.66 -15.18 4.38
C SER A 116 0.47 -13.83 3.68
N ALA A 117 -0.74 -13.52 3.20
CA ALA A 117 -1.03 -12.24 2.54
C ALA A 117 -0.91 -11.07 3.53
N VAL A 118 -1.45 -11.24 4.74
CA VAL A 118 -1.31 -10.28 5.84
C VAL A 118 0.17 -10.10 6.20
N ASP A 119 0.93 -11.18 6.35
CA ASP A 119 2.34 -11.09 6.76
C ASP A 119 3.20 -10.35 5.73
N VAL A 120 2.94 -10.55 4.43
CA VAL A 120 3.60 -9.79 3.35
C VAL A 120 3.17 -8.32 3.36
N ALA A 121 1.89 -8.01 3.50
CA ALA A 121 1.42 -6.63 3.58
C ALA A 121 2.06 -5.87 4.76
N LEU A 122 2.15 -6.51 5.93
CA LEU A 122 2.83 -5.95 7.10
C LEU A 122 4.33 -5.74 6.84
N SER A 123 4.98 -6.67 6.14
CA SER A 123 6.40 -6.54 5.79
C SER A 123 6.66 -5.35 4.85
N ILE A 124 5.82 -5.17 3.83
CA ILE A 124 5.90 -4.03 2.91
C ILE A 124 5.65 -2.74 3.70
N SER A 125 4.57 -2.69 4.47
CA SER A 125 4.18 -1.51 5.27
C SER A 125 5.30 -1.05 6.20
N TRP A 126 5.96 -2.00 6.86
CA TRP A 126 7.11 -1.71 7.72
C TRP A 126 8.27 -1.06 6.97
N ARG A 127 8.59 -1.55 5.77
CA ARG A 127 9.67 -0.97 4.95
C ARG A 127 9.33 0.43 4.50
N VAL A 128 8.08 0.68 4.08
CA VAL A 128 7.62 2.03 3.72
C VAL A 128 7.81 2.99 4.88
N LEU A 129 7.30 2.65 6.07
CA LEU A 129 7.46 3.49 7.26
C LEU A 129 8.92 3.76 7.61
N SER A 130 9.78 2.74 7.49
CA SER A 130 11.21 2.88 7.78
C SER A 130 11.89 3.84 6.81
N LEU A 131 11.48 3.83 5.55
CA LEU A 131 12.03 4.70 4.50
C LEU A 131 11.55 6.16 4.65
N GLU A 132 10.27 6.37 5.00
CA GLU A 132 9.74 7.71 5.29
C GLU A 132 10.43 8.37 6.49
N ILE A 133 10.80 7.59 7.51
CA ILE A 133 11.56 8.10 8.67
C ILE A 133 12.97 8.55 8.27
N THR A 134 13.63 7.82 7.34
CA THR A 134 14.98 8.17 6.88
C THR A 134 15.02 9.33 5.89
N ASP A 135 13.91 9.61 5.19
CA ASP A 135 13.79 10.73 4.25
C ASP A 135 13.35 12.06 4.91
N GLN A 136 13.01 12.05 6.20
CA GLN A 136 12.87 13.30 6.96
C GLN A 136 14.26 13.94 7.08
N PRO A 137 14.51 15.15 6.52
CA PRO A 137 15.73 15.87 6.81
C PRO A 137 15.76 16.06 8.31
N GLY A 138 16.75 15.45 8.97
CA GLY A 138 16.89 15.51 10.41
C GLY A 138 16.68 16.95 10.88
N THR A 139 15.73 17.16 11.78
CA THR A 139 15.79 18.30 12.69
C THR A 139 17.10 18.14 13.44
N ALA A 140 18.17 18.71 12.87
CA ALA A 140 19.39 18.97 13.61
C ALA A 140 18.97 19.84 14.79
N ASP A 141 19.16 19.30 15.99
CA ASP A 141 19.08 20.05 17.22
C ASP A 141 19.83 21.37 17.06
N VAL A 142 19.09 22.47 17.00
CA VAL A 142 19.68 23.80 17.26
C VAL A 142 19.52 24.02 18.76
N CYS A 143 20.55 23.60 19.49
CA CYS A 143 20.76 24.00 20.88
C CYS A 143 21.66 25.24 20.89
N PRO A 144 21.23 26.39 21.43
CA PRO A 144 22.13 27.32 22.10
C PRO A 144 22.48 26.85 23.51
#